data_AF-A0A7C3CBP1-F1
#
_entry.id   AF-A0A7C3CBP1-F1
#
_cell.length_a   1.000
_cell.length_b   1.000
_cell.length_c   1.000
_cell.angle_alpha   90.00
_cell.angle_beta   90.00
_cell.angle_gamma   90.00
#
_symmetry.space_group_name_H-M   'P 1'
#
loop_
_entity.id
_entity.type
_entity.pdbx_description
1 polymer ?
#
loop_
_entity_poly.entity_id
_entity_poly.type
_entity_poly.pdbx_seq_one_letter_code
_entity_poly.pdbx_strand_id
1 'polypeptide(L)' 'MTKQTMTYESALEELQQVVEDLRNEMISIDQITTKVARAKELIELCKNKLRKVESELE' A
#
# COMPACT_ATOMS: atom_id res chain seq x y z
N MET A 1 -0.69 -10.23 21.76
CA MET A 1 -0.35 -10.42 20.35
C MET A 1 -1.51 -9.93 19.50
N THR A 2 -1.48 -8.66 19.11
CA THR A 2 -2.56 -8.01 18.37
C THR A 2 -2.46 -8.41 16.90
N LYS A 3 -3.52 -9.00 16.35
CA LYS A 3 -3.66 -9.29 14.91
C LYS A 3 -3.24 -8.04 14.14
N GLN A 4 -2.17 -8.14 13.35
CA GLN A 4 -1.80 -7.11 12.37
C GLN A 4 -2.83 -7.17 11.23
N THR A 5 -4.05 -6.72 11.50
CA THR A 5 -4.98 -6.34 10.45
C THR A 5 -4.40 -5.11 9.80
N MET A 6 -3.73 -5.26 8.65
CA MET A 6 -3.18 -4.17 7.84
C MET A 6 -4.15 -2.99 7.82
N THR A 7 -3.91 -1.93 8.59
CA THR A 7 -4.82 -0.79 8.69
C THR A 7 -4.69 0.07 7.44
N TYR A 8 -5.68 0.93 7.19
CA TYR A 8 -5.58 1.90 6.10
C TYR A 8 -4.32 2.76 6.27
N GLU A 9 -4.03 3.21 7.50
CA GLU A 9 -2.79 3.91 7.84
C GLU A 9 -1.54 3.10 7.49
N SER A 10 -1.42 1.84 7.93
CA SER A 10 -0.24 1.04 7.60
C SER A 10 -0.04 0.82 6.10
N ALA A 11 -1.13 0.62 5.35
CA ALA A 11 -1.06 0.48 3.91
C ALA A 11 -0.62 1.79 3.22
N LEU A 12 -1.04 2.93 3.77
CA LEU A 12 -0.68 4.26 3.27
C LEU A 12 0.78 4.60 3.59
N GLU A 13 1.26 4.23 4.78
CA GLU A 13 2.66 4.35 5.20
C GLU A 13 3.58 3.51 4.31
N GLU A 14 3.21 2.25 4.03
CA GLU A 14 3.95 1.38 3.11
C GLU A 14 3.96 1.96 1.68
N LEU A 15 2.85 2.57 1.24
CA LEU A 15 2.78 3.24 -0.07
C LEU A 15 3.71 4.46 -0.15
N GLN A 16 3.75 5.28 0.91
CA GLN A 16 4.66 6.42 0.98
C GLN A 16 6.13 5.97 0.92
N GLN A 17 6.45 4.90 1.63
CA GLN A 17 7.80 4.35 1.64
C GLN A 17 8.20 3.77 0.28
N VAL A 18 7.26 3.11 -0.41
CA VAL A 18 7.47 2.67 -1.80
C VAL A 18 7.75 3.86 -2.73
N VAL A 19 7.00 4.96 -2.59
CA VAL A 19 7.20 6.18 -3.40
C VAL A 19 8.55 6.84 -3.09
N GLU A 20 8.94 6.88 -1.83
CA GLU A 20 10.24 7.45 -1.42
C GLU A 20 11.41 6.63 -1.98
N ASP A 21 11.31 5.31 -1.94
CA ASP A 21 12.30 4.41 -2.51
C ASP A 21 12.37 4.51 -4.04
N LEU A 22 11.23 4.72 -4.71
CA LEU A 22 11.16 5.00 -6.15
C LEU A 22 11.80 6.36 -6.53
N ARG A 23 11.82 7.33 -5.62
CA ARG A 23 12.51 8.63 -5.82
C ARG A 23 14.01 8.52 -5.64
N ASN A 24 14.50 7.43 -5.04
CA ASN A 24 15.91 7.23 -4.81
C ASN A 24 16.60 6.92 -6.15
N GLU A 25 17.55 7.76 -6.55
CA GLU A 25 18.20 7.70 -7.87
C GLU A 25 19.04 6.43 -8.09
N MET A 26 19.25 5.62 -7.03
CA MET A 26 19.97 4.34 -7.09
C MET A 26 19.07 3.11 -7.33
N ILE A 27 17.77 3.28 -7.55
CA ILE A 27 16.87 2.14 -7.75
C ILE A 27 17.00 1.55 -9.17
N SER A 28 17.13 0.22 -9.25
CA SER A 28 17.19 -0.49 -10.54
C SER A 28 15.81 -0.66 -11.18
N ILE A 29 15.73 -0.73 -12.52
CA ILE A 29 14.48 -0.92 -13.28
C ILE A 29 13.68 -2.15 -12.81
N ASP A 30 14.36 -3.23 -12.44
CA ASP A 30 13.74 -4.44 -11.90
C ASP A 30 13.05 -4.20 -10.55
N GLN A 31 13.68 -3.39 -9.70
CA GLN A 31 13.16 -2.97 -8.40
C GLN A 31 11.98 -1.99 -8.56
N ILE A 32 12.04 -1.09 -9.55
CA ILE A 32 10.91 -0.20 -9.89
C ILE A 32 9.68 -1.03 -10.21
N THR A 33 9.82 -2.05 -11.07
CA THR A 33 8.69 -2.90 -11.47
C THR A 33 8.08 -3.62 -10.27
N THR A 34 8.92 -4.15 -9.38
CA THR A 34 8.48 -4.83 -8.14
C THR A 34 7.75 -3.86 -7.20
N LYS A 35 8.28 -2.66 -7.00
CA LYS A 35 7.69 -1.63 -6.14
C LYS A 35 6.39 -1.07 -6.69
N VAL A 36 6.30 -0.87 -7.99
CA VAL A 36 5.06 -0.44 -8.66
C VAL A 36 3.97 -1.51 -8.54
N ALA A 37 4.32 -2.80 -8.69
CA ALA A 37 3.40 -3.90 -8.44
C ALA A 37 2.88 -3.89 -6.99
N ARG A 38 3.78 -3.68 -6.03
CA ARG A 38 3.44 -3.56 -4.61
C ARG A 38 2.51 -2.38 -4.32
N ALA A 39 2.79 -1.21 -4.89
CA ALA A 39 1.93 -0.03 -4.75
C ALA A 39 0.52 -0.29 -5.27
N LYS A 40 0.38 -1.04 -6.37
CA LYS A 40 -0.92 -1.43 -6.92
C LYS A 40 -1.71 -2.33 -5.96
N GLU A 41 -1.06 -3.30 -5.32
CA GLU A 41 -1.68 -4.16 -4.31
C GLU A 41 -2.18 -3.34 -3.11
N LEU A 42 -1.37 -2.39 -2.63
CA LEU A 42 -1.73 -1.52 -1.50
C LEU A 42 -2.93 -0.63 -1.83
N ILE A 43 -3.00 -0.07 -3.04
CA ILE A 43 -4.14 0.74 -3.49
C ILE A 43 -5.43 -0.10 -3.50
N GLU A 44 -5.37 -1.33 -4.02
CA GLU A 44 -6.53 -2.23 -4.03
C GLU A 44 -6.95 -2.65 -2.62
N LEU A 45 -5.99 -2.86 -1.72
CA LEU A 45 -6.25 -3.07 -0.29
C LEU A 45 -6.98 -1.89 0.34
N CYS A 46 -6.50 -0.66 0.12
CA CYS A 46 -7.13 0.56 0.63
C CYS A 46 -8.56 0.71 0.13
N LYS A 47 -8.81 0.50 -1.17
CA LYS A 47 -10.16 0.53 -1.76
C LYS A 47 -11.08 -0.53 -1.16
N ASN A 48 -10.60 -1.76 -1.02
CA ASN A 48 -11.39 -2.84 -0.42
C ASN A 48 -11.74 -2.54 1.03
N LYS A 49 -10.83 -1.89 1.76
CA LYS A 49 -11.05 -1.50 3.15
C LYS A 49 -12.08 -0.38 3.25
N LEU A 50 -12.00 0.63 2.38
CA LEU A 50 -13.01 1.68 2.25
C LEU A 50 -14.40 1.10 1.97
N ARG A 51 -14.52 0.22 0.95
CA ARG A 51 -15.78 -0.45 0.63
C ARG A 51 -16.35 -1.26 1.78
N LYS A 52 -15.51 -1.95 2.55
CA LYS A 52 -15.94 -2.70 3.73
C LYS A 52 -16.52 -1.77 4.80
N VAL A 53 -15.84 -0.66 5.07
CA VAL A 53 -16.29 0.34 6.05
C VAL A 53 -17.60 0.99 5.59
N GLU A 54 -17.74 1.29 4.29
CA GLU A 54 -19.00 1.79 3.72
C GLU A 54 -20.14 0.76 3.88
N SER A 55 -19.91 -0.52 3.60
CA SER A 55 -20.91 -1.58 3.82
C SER A 55 -21.24 -1.88 5.28
N GLU A 56 -20.39 -1.51 6.24
CA GLU A 56 -20.71 -1.62 7.67
C GLU A 56 -21.51 -0.42 8.20
N LEU A 57 -21.52 0.70 7.45
CA LEU A 57 -22.25 1.92 7.79
C LEU A 57 -23.67 1.97 7.19
N GLU A 58 -23.99 1.09 6.23
CA GLU A 58 -25.30 0.93 5.60
C GLU A 58 -26.14 -0.16 6.29
#